data_AF-A0A0F9HH90-F1
#
_entry.id   AF-A0A0F9HH90-F1
#
_cell.length_a   1.000
_cell.length_b   1.000
_cell.length_c   1.000
_cell.angle_alpha   90.00
_cell.angle_beta   90.00
_cell.angle_gamma   90.00
#
_symmetry.space_group_name_H-M   'P 1'
#
loop_
_entity.id
_entity.type
_entity.pdbx_description
1 polymer ?
#
loop_
_entity_poly.entity_id
_entity_poly.type
_entity_poly.pdbx_seq_one_letter_code
_entity_poly.pdbx_strand_id
1 'polypeptide(L)'
;LTEDQRDDVCCRYQKLTQVFITQHWKELTEYQRDRVCISQKLTQPFISNHWKELTKYQRNYVCLYQELTTSFKKQLINGNISKVQGFIPTKTMRYIDMDFEEF
;
A
#
# COMPACT_ATOMS: atom_id res chain seq x y z
N LEU A 1 -10.22 -10.98 9.11
CA LEU A 1 -10.34 -11.48 7.72
C LEU A 1 -10.84 -12.92 7.68
N THR A 2 -11.74 -13.28 6.75
CA THR A 2 -12.03 -14.69 6.39
C THR A 2 -10.83 -15.32 5.67
N GLU A 3 -10.87 -16.63 5.43
CA GLU A 3 -9.83 -17.34 4.65
C GLU A 3 -9.84 -16.87 3.19
N ASP A 4 -11.02 -16.78 2.56
CA ASP A 4 -11.18 -16.25 1.20
C ASP A 4 -10.61 -14.83 1.04
N GLN A 5 -10.89 -13.93 1.99
CA GLN A 5 -10.34 -12.56 1.97
C GLN A 5 -8.83 -12.52 2.13
N ARG A 6 -8.23 -13.55 2.74
CA ARG A 6 -6.79 -13.71 2.90
C ARG A 6 -6.15 -14.25 1.62
N ASP A 7 -6.85 -15.09 0.90
CA ASP A 7 -6.40 -15.61 -0.40
C ASP A 7 -6.52 -14.55 -1.51
N ASP A 8 -7.51 -13.68 -1.43
CA ASP A 8 -7.64 -12.51 -2.31
C ASP A 8 -6.39 -11.61 -2.29
N VAL A 9 -5.76 -11.45 -1.12
CA VAL A 9 -4.50 -10.70 -0.97
C VAL A 9 -3.34 -11.37 -1.73
N CYS A 10 -3.37 -12.69 -1.81
CA CYS A 10 -2.38 -13.48 -2.54
C CYS A 10 -2.63 -13.48 -4.06
N CYS A 11 -3.85 -13.17 -4.49
CA CYS A 11 -4.27 -13.13 -5.89
C CYS A 11 -3.75 -11.87 -6.60
N ARG A 12 -2.88 -12.06 -7.61
CA ARG A 12 -2.32 -10.93 -8.39
C ARG A 12 -3.37 -10.17 -9.22
N TYR A 13 -4.55 -10.75 -9.42
CA TYR A 13 -5.61 -10.19 -10.25
C TYR A 13 -6.61 -9.34 -9.45
N GLN A 14 -6.70 -9.55 -8.13
CA GLN A 14 -7.62 -8.79 -7.29
C GLN A 14 -7.00 -7.44 -6.92
N LYS A 15 -7.68 -6.34 -7.27
CA LYS A 15 -7.29 -4.99 -6.82
C LYS A 15 -7.97 -4.66 -5.50
N LEU A 16 -7.20 -4.60 -4.43
CA LEU A 16 -7.71 -4.23 -3.10
C LEU A 16 -7.70 -2.71 -2.95
N THR A 17 -8.70 -2.18 -2.23
CA THR A 17 -8.71 -0.75 -1.92
C THR A 17 -7.64 -0.43 -0.87
N GLN A 18 -7.06 0.77 -0.95
CA GLN A 18 -6.09 1.23 0.05
C GLN A 18 -6.67 1.17 1.48
N VAL A 19 -7.95 1.51 1.64
CA VAL A 19 -8.64 1.46 2.94
C VAL A 19 -8.65 0.04 3.51
N PHE A 20 -8.99 -0.95 2.69
CA PHE A 20 -8.99 -2.36 3.09
C PHE A 20 -7.59 -2.82 3.52
N ILE A 21 -6.57 -2.52 2.71
CA ILE A 21 -5.18 -2.88 3.02
C ILE A 21 -4.76 -2.26 4.35
N THR A 22 -5.08 -0.99 4.59
CA THR A 22 -4.72 -0.30 5.84
C THR A 22 -5.42 -0.89 7.05
N GLN A 23 -6.73 -1.19 6.94
CA GLN A 23 -7.50 -1.76 8.04
C GLN A 23 -6.99 -3.14 8.46
N HIS A 24 -6.60 -3.97 7.49
CA HIS A 24 -6.23 -5.37 7.75
C HIS A 24 -4.72 -5.64 7.72
N TRP A 25 -3.87 -4.63 7.51
CA TRP A 25 -2.41 -4.80 7.37
C TRP A 25 -1.78 -5.65 8.46
N LYS A 26 -2.19 -5.43 9.71
CA LYS A 26 -1.67 -6.15 10.89
C LYS A 26 -2.12 -7.61 10.95
N GLU A 27 -3.25 -7.96 10.35
CA GLU A 27 -3.78 -9.33 10.28
C GLU A 27 -3.11 -10.16 9.17
N LEU A 28 -2.43 -9.52 8.22
CA LEU A 28 -1.75 -10.20 7.12
C LEU A 28 -0.49 -10.92 7.60
N THR A 29 -0.27 -12.11 7.06
CA THR A 29 1.00 -12.83 7.18
C THR A 29 2.12 -12.12 6.42
N GLU A 30 3.37 -12.47 6.69
CA GLU A 30 4.51 -11.90 5.97
C GLU A 30 4.42 -12.16 4.46
N TYR A 31 4.09 -13.38 4.05
CA TYR A 31 3.89 -13.74 2.65
C TYR A 31 2.80 -12.88 1.99
N GLN A 32 1.67 -12.66 2.68
CA GLN A 32 0.60 -11.80 2.16
C GLN A 32 1.06 -10.35 2.01
N ARG A 33 1.82 -9.83 2.97
CA ARG A 33 2.39 -8.47 2.88
C ARG A 33 3.36 -8.35 1.71
N ASP A 34 4.17 -9.37 1.44
CA ASP A 34 5.04 -9.40 0.26
C ASP A 34 4.22 -9.29 -1.03
N ARG A 35 3.11 -10.04 -1.13
CA ARG A 35 2.20 -9.98 -2.28
C ARG A 35 1.56 -8.61 -2.45
N VAL A 36 1.16 -7.97 -1.35
CA VAL A 36 0.65 -6.60 -1.34
C VAL A 36 1.70 -5.62 -1.87
N CYS A 37 2.93 -5.68 -1.36
CA CYS A 37 4.01 -4.78 -1.77
C CYS A 37 4.37 -4.91 -3.27
N ILE A 38 4.20 -6.11 -3.85
CA ILE A 38 4.48 -6.39 -5.26
C ILE A 38 3.30 -6.02 -6.16
N SER A 39 2.07 -6.33 -5.75
CA SER A 39 0.92 -6.42 -6.68
C SER A 39 -0.12 -5.32 -6.49
N GLN A 40 -0.15 -4.67 -5.33
CA GLN A 40 -1.14 -3.64 -5.02
C GLN A 40 -0.55 -2.24 -5.16
N LYS A 41 -1.38 -1.26 -5.54
CA LYS A 41 -0.98 0.15 -5.56
C LYS A 41 -1.05 0.71 -4.14
N LEU A 42 0.11 1.05 -3.58
CA LEU A 42 0.23 1.60 -2.24
C LEU A 42 0.43 3.10 -2.29
N THR A 43 -0.33 3.82 -1.47
CA THR A 43 -0.21 5.27 -1.35
C THR A 43 1.04 5.65 -0.55
N GLN A 44 1.61 6.83 -0.84
CA GLN A 44 2.78 7.33 -0.11
C GLN A 44 2.53 7.43 1.41
N PRO A 45 1.38 7.93 1.92
CA PRO A 45 1.10 7.97 3.35
C PRO A 45 1.13 6.57 4.00
N PHE A 46 0.58 5.56 3.32
CA PHE A 46 0.63 4.18 3.81
C PHE A 46 2.08 3.68 3.91
N ILE A 47 2.87 3.85 2.85
CA ILE A 47 4.27 3.43 2.82
C ILE A 47 5.05 4.14 3.94
N SER A 48 4.91 5.45 4.08
CA SER A 48 5.55 6.24 5.14
C SER A 48 5.21 5.73 6.54
N ASN A 49 3.93 5.47 6.80
CA ASN A 49 3.46 5.03 8.12
C ASN A 49 3.94 3.62 8.48
N HIS A 50 4.06 2.72 7.50
CA HIS A 50 4.45 1.33 7.73
C HIS A 50 5.92 1.03 7.41
N TRP A 51 6.69 1.99 6.88
CA TRP A 51 8.05 1.77 6.38
C TRP A 51 8.97 1.06 7.39
N LYS A 52 8.93 1.51 8.66
CA LYS A 52 9.74 0.94 9.73
C LYS A 52 9.33 -0.49 10.09
N GLU A 53 8.08 -0.85 9.84
CA GLU A 53 7.51 -2.18 10.11
C GLU A 53 7.78 -3.17 8.98
N LEU A 54 8.10 -2.68 7.77
CA LEU A 54 8.44 -3.52 6.62
C LEU A 54 9.79 -4.21 6.83
N THR A 55 9.85 -5.48 6.42
CA THR A 55 11.11 -6.22 6.30
C THR A 55 11.99 -5.64 5.20
N LYS A 56 13.28 -6.01 5.18
CA LYS A 56 14.20 -5.61 4.11
C LYS A 56 13.68 -6.02 2.73
N TYR A 57 13.13 -7.23 2.60
CA TYR A 57 12.57 -7.73 1.35
C TYR A 57 11.33 -6.93 0.91
N GLN A 58 10.42 -6.63 1.84
CA GLN A 58 9.24 -5.80 1.57
C GLN A 58 9.59 -4.39 1.13
N ARG A 59 10.59 -3.77 1.76
CA ARG A 59 11.10 -2.45 1.32
C ARG A 59 11.67 -2.51 -0.09
N ASN A 60 12.40 -3.58 -0.43
CA ASN A 60 12.89 -3.77 -1.79
C ASN A 60 11.74 -3.91 -2.79
N TYR A 61 10.71 -4.70 -2.47
CA TYR A 61 9.53 -4.83 -3.32
C TYR A 61 8.82 -3.48 -3.51
N VAL A 62 8.61 -2.73 -2.43
CA VAL A 62 8.04 -1.39 -2.52
C VAL A 62 8.87 -0.49 -3.44
N CYS A 63 10.20 -0.49 -3.32
CA CYS A 63 11.06 0.33 -4.17
C CYS A 63 11.10 -0.09 -5.64
N LEU A 64 10.89 -1.38 -5.94
CA LEU A 64 10.93 -1.95 -7.28
C LEU A 64 9.58 -1.87 -8.01
N TYR A 65 8.48 -2.13 -7.30
CA TYR A 65 7.15 -2.29 -7.87
C TYR A 65 6.24 -1.08 -7.67
N GLN A 66 6.56 -0.19 -6.72
CA GLN A 66 5.82 1.06 -6.55
C GLN A 66 6.51 2.19 -7.32
N GLU A 67 5.70 3.02 -7.98
CA GLU A 67 6.13 4.20 -8.74
C GLU A 67 6.51 5.35 -7.80
N LEU A 68 7.58 5.15 -7.02
CA LEU A 68 8.07 6.14 -6.07
C LEU A 68 9.04 7.10 -6.74
N THR A 69 8.86 8.39 -6.50
CA THR A 69 9.82 9.41 -6.94
C THR A 69 11.17 9.21 -6.25
N THR A 70 12.26 9.59 -6.93
CA THR A 70 13.61 9.53 -6.35
C THR A 70 13.72 10.33 -5.05
N SER A 71 13.03 11.46 -4.96
CA SER A 71 12.96 12.28 -3.75
C SER A 71 12.33 11.50 -2.59
N PHE A 72 11.19 10.84 -2.83
CA PHE A 72 10.51 10.06 -1.79
C PHE A 72 11.34 8.84 -1.35
N LYS A 73 11.99 8.13 -2.28
CA LYS A 73 12.91 7.03 -1.94
C LYS A 73 14.05 7.49 -1.01
N LYS A 74 14.64 8.67 -1.27
CA LYS A 74 15.67 9.25 -0.41
C LYS A 74 15.14 9.58 0.99
N GLN A 75 13.93 10.12 1.11
CA GLN A 75 13.30 10.40 2.40
C GLN A 75 13.11 9.12 3.24
N LEU A 76 12.63 8.04 2.59
CA LEU A 76 12.44 6.73 3.23
C LEU A 76 13.76 6.12 3.74
N ILE A 77 14.84 6.24 2.97
CA ILE A 77 16.17 5.70 3.34
C ILE A 77 16.80 6.52 4.47
N ASN A 78 16.70 7.85 4.41
CA ASN A 78 17.36 8.73 5.37
C ASN A 78 16.62 8.85 6.70
N GLY A 79 15.46 8.20 6.85
CA GLY A 79 14.64 8.27 8.06
C GLY A 79 13.88 9.58 8.24
N ASN A 80 13.98 10.51 7.28
CA ASN A 80 13.27 11.79 7.23
C ASN A 80 11.84 11.60 6.69
N ILE A 81 11.10 10.67 7.29
CA ILE A 81 9.72 10.38 6.90
C ILE A 81 8.85 11.47 7.52
N SER A 82 8.61 12.55 6.79
CA SER A 82 7.56 13.49 7.14
C SER A 82 6.24 12.72 7.18
N LYS A 83 5.56 12.71 8.34
CA LYS A 83 4.20 12.18 8.43
C LYS A 83 3.33 13.01 7.50
N VAL A 84 3.07 12.49 6.30
CA VAL A 84 2.09 13.08 5.40
C VAL A 84 0.75 12.95 6.13
N GLN A 85 0.09 14.09 6.38
CA GLN A 85 -1.20 14.16 7.08
C GLN A 85 -2.11 13.05 6.54
N GLY A 86 -2.55 12.15 7.42
CA GLY A 86 -3.23 10.92 7.03
C GLY A 86 -4.43 11.19 6.13
N PHE A 87 -4.61 10.33 5.13
CA PHE A 87 -5.82 10.30 4.32
C PHE A 87 -7.01 10.10 5.25
N ILE A 88 -7.80 11.15 5.46
CA ILE A 88 -9.11 11.07 6.14
C ILE A 88 -10.10 10.73 5.02
N PRO A 89 -10.69 9.53 4.99
CA PRO A 89 -11.76 9.26 4.04
C PRO A 89 -12.96 10.08 4.48
N THR A 90 -13.22 11.21 3.83
CA THR A 90 -14.49 11.89 3.96
C THR A 90 -15.56 11.03 3.31
N LYS A 91 -16.57 10.69 4.11
CA LYS A 91 -17.68 9.83 3.73
C LYS A 91 -18.41 10.44 2.52
N THR A 92 -18.67 9.60 1.52
CA THR A 92 -19.50 9.82 0.31
C THR A 92 -18.77 10.36 -0.92
N MET A 93 -18.04 9.48 -1.62
CA MET A 93 -17.77 9.65 -3.05
C MET A 93 -18.35 8.41 -3.74
N ARG A 94 -19.42 8.58 -4.53
CA ARG A 94 -20.06 7.47 -5.23
C ARG A 94 -19.07 6.95 -6.30
N TYR A 95 -18.86 5.65 -6.30
CA TYR A 95 -17.84 4.92 -7.08
C TYR A 95 -18.07 4.88 -8.60
N ILE A 96 -18.95 5.72 -9.15
CA ILE A 96 -19.43 5.59 -10.53
C ILE A 96 -18.85 6.63 -11.51
N ASP A 97 -18.11 7.64 -11.04
CA ASP A 97 -17.68 8.77 -11.90
C ASP A 97 -16.14 8.95 -11.97
N MET A 98 -15.35 7.90 -11.74
CA MET A 98 -13.90 7.97 -11.95
C MET A 98 -13.43 6.87 -12.88
N ASP A 99 -13.67 7.10 -14.18
CA ASP A 99 -12.83 6.56 -15.24
C ASP A 99 -11.44 7.20 -15.09
N PHE A 100 -10.49 6.46 -14.51
CA PHE A 100 -9.08 6.80 -14.61
C PHE A 100 -8.57 6.31 -15.96
N GLU A 101 -9.00 6.99 -17.01
CA GLU A 101 -8.19 7.12 -18.23
C GLU A 101 -7.03 8.09 -17.93
N GLU A 102 -5.82 7.64 -18.28
CA GLU A 102 -4.66 8.44 -18.68
C GLU A 102 -4.06 9.51 -17.72
N PHE A 103 -2.92 9.18 -17.11
CA PHE A 103 -1.54 9.68 -17.42
C PHE A 103 -0.59 9.52 -16.21
#